data_AF-A0A3N5Q8N1-F1
#
_entry.id   AF-A0A3N5Q8N1-F1
#
_cell.length_a   1.000
_cell.length_b   1.000
_cell.length_c   1.000
_cell.angle_alpha   90.00
_cell.angle_beta   90.00
_cell.angle_gamma   90.00
#
_symmetry.space_group_name_H-M   'P 1'
#
loop_
_entity.id
_entity.type
_entity.pdbx_description
1 polymer ?
#
loop_
_entity_poly.entity_id
_entity_poly.type
_entity_poly.pdbx_seq_one_letter_code
_entity_poly.pdbx_strand_id
1 'polypeptide(L)' 'MTPLHVRFLTWNVHGCIGRDGVCDPDRVARVLEAAKPDISALQEIDNRTTSAARDPFSYFGQLFGWP' A
#
# COMPACT_ATOMS: atom_id res chain seq x y z
N MET A 1 18.97 -3.57 27.85
CA MET A 1 18.06 -3.96 26.76
C MET A 1 17.47 -2.69 26.19
N THR A 2 17.61 -2.43 24.89
CA THR A 2 16.89 -1.34 24.22
C THR A 2 15.40 -1.69 24.14
N PRO A 3 14.47 -0.73 24.34
CA PRO A 3 13.05 -0.99 24.17
C PRO A 3 12.77 -1.45 22.75
N LEU A 4 11.95 -2.51 22.61
CA LEU A 4 11.35 -2.85 21.32
C LEU A 4 10.38 -1.74 20.94
N HIS A 5 10.62 -1.10 19.81
CA HIS A 5 9.74 -0.08 19.26
C HIS A 5 9.08 -0.67 18.02
N VAL A 6 7.75 -0.68 17.99
CA VAL A 6 6.95 -1.16 16.86
C VAL A 6 6.23 0.02 16.23
N ARG A 7 6.38 0.19 14.92
CA ARG A 7 5.78 1.24 14.11
C ARG A 7 4.59 0.70 13.35
N PHE A 8 3.43 1.30 13.58
CA PHE A 8 2.20 1.00 12.87
C PHE A 8 1.89 2.09 11.86
N LEU A 9 1.40 1.70 10.68
CA LEU A 9 0.85 2.61 9.69
C LEU A 9 -0.53 2.10 9.28
N THR A 10 -1.49 3.01 9.20
CA THR A 10 -2.75 2.74 8.51
C THR A 10 -2.99 3.81 7.46
N TRP A 11 -3.47 3.39 6.30
CA TRP A 11 -3.69 4.29 5.19
C TRP A 11 -4.85 3.82 4.33
N ASN A 12 -5.86 4.68 4.20
CA ASN A 12 -6.84 4.58 3.14
C ASN A 12 -6.23 5.06 1.82
N VAL A 13 -5.95 4.11 0.92
CA VAL A 13 -5.23 4.38 -0.33
C VAL A 13 -6.16 4.78 -1.47
N HIS A 14 -7.47 4.81 -1.25
CA HIS A 14 -8.48 5.21 -2.23
C HIS A 14 -8.29 4.53 -3.59
N GLY A 15 -8.19 3.20 -3.62
CA GLY A 15 -7.95 2.42 -4.85
C GLY A 15 -6.59 2.66 -5.49
N CYS A 16 -5.61 3.20 -4.75
CA CYS A 16 -4.35 3.73 -5.28
C CYS A 16 -4.52 4.89 -6.27
N ILE A 17 -5.68 5.57 -6.26
CA ILE A 17 -5.98 6.69 -7.15
C ILE A 17 -5.47 7.99 -6.52
N GLY A 18 -4.51 8.63 -7.17
CA GLY A 18 -3.99 9.91 -6.72
C GLY A 18 -4.95 11.07 -7.00
N ARG A 19 -4.59 12.28 -6.51
CA ARG A 19 -5.34 13.51 -6.80
C ARG A 19 -5.35 13.90 -8.28
N ASP A 20 -4.46 13.29 -9.05
CA ASP A 20 -4.35 13.33 -10.50
C ASP A 20 -5.34 12.37 -11.21
N GLY A 21 -6.12 11.59 -10.45
CA GLY A 21 -7.05 10.59 -10.99
C GLY A 21 -6.37 9.33 -11.52
N VAL A 22 -5.05 9.21 -11.37
CA VAL A 22 -4.28 8.06 -11.87
C VAL A 22 -4.18 6.99 -10.79
N CYS A 23 -4.53 5.76 -11.14
CA CYS A 23 -4.28 4.59 -10.31
C CYS A 23 -2.81 4.17 -10.44
N ASP A 24 -2.02 4.33 -9.37
CA ASP A 24 -0.59 4.04 -9.32
C ASP A 24 -0.22 3.30 -8.02
N PRO A 25 -0.30 1.95 -8.00
CA PRO A 25 0.11 1.15 -6.85
C PRO A 25 1.60 1.30 -6.48
N ASP A 26 2.47 1.64 -7.44
CA ASP A 26 3.89 1.88 -7.18
C ASP A 26 4.09 3.15 -6.33
N ARG A 27 3.19 4.13 -6.45
CA ARG A 27 3.17 5.32 -5.58
C ARG A 27 2.91 4.95 -4.12
N VAL A 28 1.98 4.04 -3.87
CA VAL A 28 1.66 3.54 -2.52
C VAL A 28 2.84 2.75 -1.95
N ALA A 29 3.43 1.84 -2.74
CA ALA A 29 4.58 1.05 -2.33
C ALA A 29 5.76 1.91 -1.90
N ARG A 30 6.09 2.96 -2.69
CA ARG A 30 7.17 3.92 -2.36
C ARG A 30 6.96 4.63 -1.02
N VAL A 31 5.70 4.95 -0.67
CA VAL A 31 5.38 5.57 0.63
C VAL A 31 5.58 4.57 1.77
N LEU A 32 5.16 3.31 1.60
CA LEU A 32 5.34 2.27 2.61
C LEU A 32 6.83 1.98 2.86
N GLU A 33 7.63 1.85 1.79
CA GLU A 33 9.08 1.66 1.89
C GLU A 33 9.78 2.83 2.60
N ALA A 34 9.38 4.07 2.28
CA ALA A 34 9.94 5.26 2.93
C ALA A 34 9.54 5.36 4.40
N ALA A 35 8.29 4.99 4.73
CA ALA A 35 7.76 5.07 6.08
C ALA A 35 8.32 3.99 7.02
N LYS A 36 8.80 2.86 6.47
CA LYS A 36 9.33 1.70 7.20
C LYS A 36 8.46 1.29 8.40
N PRO A 37 7.16 1.03 8.19
CA PRO A 37 6.34 0.46 9.25
C PRO A 37 6.72 -0.99 9.51
N ASP A 38 6.60 -1.45 10.76
CA ASP A 38 6.69 -2.87 11.09
C ASP A 38 5.38 -3.58 10.72
N ILE A 39 4.25 -2.88 10.86
CA ILE A 39 2.92 -3.37 10.50
C ILE A 39 2.16 -2.26 9.77
N SER A 40 1.60 -2.59 8.61
CA SER A 40 0.77 -1.67 7.82
C SER A 40 -0.62 -2.25 7.52
N ALA A 41 -1.64 -1.42 7.63
CA ALA A 41 -3.02 -1.74 7.25
C ALA A 41 -3.53 -0.78 6.16
N LEU A 42 -3.70 -1.29 4.95
CA LEU A 42 -4.24 -0.53 3.82
C LEU A 42 -5.75 -0.73 3.70
N GLN A 43 -6.48 0.36 3.45
CA GLN A 43 -7.94 0.36 3.25
C GLN A 43 -8.26 0.86 1.84
N GLU A 44 -9.46 0.49 1.35
CA GLU A 44 -9.91 0.78 -0.02
C GLU A 44 -8.94 0.26 -1.09
N ILE A 45 -8.33 -0.90 -0.86
CA ILE A 45 -7.71 -1.65 -1.96
C ILE A 45 -8.84 -2.11 -2.87
N ASP A 46 -8.90 -1.56 -4.08
CA ASP A 46 -9.94 -1.84 -5.07
C ASP A 46 -9.32 -2.43 -6.33
N ASN A 47 -9.94 -3.49 -6.84
CA ASN A 47 -9.57 -4.18 -8.08
C ASN A 47 -10.53 -3.87 -9.24
N ARG A 48 -11.56 -3.05 -9.01
CA ARG A 48 -12.62 -2.75 -9.99
C ARG A 48 -12.21 -1.71 -11.03
N THR A 49 -11.06 -1.06 -10.85
CA THR A 49 -10.52 -0.09 -11.82
C THR A 49 -9.86 -0.81 -12.99
N THR A 50 -10.54 -0.83 -14.14
CA THR A 50 -10.05 -1.47 -15.38
C THR A 50 -8.82 -0.80 -16.00
N SER A 51 -8.43 0.38 -15.51
CA SER A 51 -7.32 1.18 -16.03
C SER A 51 -6.02 1.03 -15.24
N ALA A 52 -6.00 0.28 -14.14
CA ALA A 52 -4.77 0.06 -13.38
C ALA A 52 -3.82 -0.87 -14.17
N ALA A 53 -2.54 -0.49 -14.27
CA ALA A 53 -1.54 -1.35 -14.92
C ALA A 53 -1.33 -2.68 -14.19
N ARG A 54 -1.66 -2.72 -12.89
CA ARG A 54 -1.60 -3.90 -12.03
C ARG A 54 -2.79 -3.90 -11.09
N ASP A 55 -3.29 -5.10 -10.78
CA ASP A 55 -4.23 -5.29 -9.68
C ASP A 55 -3.54 -4.96 -8.34
N PRO A 56 -4.00 -3.94 -7.58
CA PRO A 56 -3.30 -3.52 -6.37
C PRO A 56 -3.23 -4.62 -5.30
N PHE A 57 -4.29 -5.42 -5.16
CA PHE A 57 -4.33 -6.50 -4.16
C PHE A 57 -3.23 -7.54 -4.42
N SER A 58 -3.21 -8.11 -5.62
CA SER A 58 -2.19 -9.10 -6.04
C SER A 58 -0.79 -8.52 -6.03
N TYR A 59 -0.63 -7.26 -6.42
CA TYR A 59 0.65 -6.58 -6.47
C TYR A 59 1.29 -6.44 -5.09
N PHE A 60 0.54 -5.94 -4.09
CA PHE A 60 1.07 -5.82 -2.73
C PHE A 60 1.34 -7.18 -2.07
N GLY A 61 0.50 -8.18 -2.35
CA GLY A 61 0.74 -9.56 -1.92
C GLY A 61 2.08 -10.10 -2.41
N GLN A 62 2.40 -9.92 -3.70
CA GLN A 62 3.68 -10.33 -4.28
C GLN A 62 4.88 -9.53 -3.74
N LEU A 63 4.71 -8.21 -3.59
CA LEU A 63 5.80 -7.32 -3.19
C LEU A 63 6.17 -7.46 -1.71
N PHE A 64 5.17 -7.56 -0.84
CA PHE A 64 5.35 -7.54 0.62
C PHE A 64 5.09 -8.90 1.29
N GLY A 65 4.72 -9.93 0.53
CA GLY A 65 4.40 -11.26 1.06
C GLY A 65 3.11 -11.27 1.89
N TRP A 66 2.19 -10.35 1.61
CA TRP A 66 0.88 -10.31 2.28
C TRP A 66 -0.01 -11.46 1.76
N PRO A 67 -0.80 -12.09 2.64
CA PRO A 67 -1.68 -13.21 2.27
C PRO A 67 -2.79 -12.82 1.31
#